data_AF-A0A7J3I111-F1
#
_entry.id   AF-A0A7J3I111-F1
#
_cell.length_a   1.000
_cell.length_b   1.000
_cell.length_c   1.000
_cell.angle_alpha   90.00
_cell.angle_beta   90.00
_cell.angle_gamma   90.00
#
_symmetry.space_group_name_H-M   'P 1'
#
loop_
_entity.id
_entity.type
_entity.pdbx_description
1 polymer ?
#
loop_
_entity_poly.entity_id
_entity_poly.type
_entity_poly.pdbx_seq_one_letter_code
_entity_poly.pdbx_strand_id
1 'polypeptide(L)'
;MLVVDAHTHIVDEGWMPRKWWDELAKVYVHALEEMGVSMSVDQVKSQIFPNFYDPDASKLIREMDAAGIDVSVICPLDYGLALGDPKTSIEEQNQVFAEIQKKYPKRIIAFVSVDPRRPGAEDIVRWGLEDLGLRGLKLHPASGFYPNDPCVYKLLSVAREFNVPVLFHTGQIVQPLRSKFCNPIYLDDVLLDFPELTIQAAHMGFGWRHELFHMGATKTNLV
;
A
#
# COMPACT_ATOMS: atom_id res chain seq x y z
N MET A 1 -24.53 10.89 2.56
CA MET A 1 -23.39 10.64 3.48
C MET A 1 -22.18 10.45 2.59
N LEU A 2 -21.06 11.11 2.86
CA LEU A 2 -19.81 10.91 2.11
C LEU A 2 -19.24 9.53 2.46
N VAL A 3 -18.94 8.70 1.46
CA VAL A 3 -18.30 7.38 1.63
C VAL A 3 -16.90 7.42 1.06
N VAL A 4 -15.91 7.15 1.90
CA VAL A 4 -14.49 7.15 1.53
C VAL A 4 -13.94 5.73 1.68
N ASP A 5 -13.44 5.15 0.59
CA ASP A 5 -12.57 3.98 0.63
C ASP A 5 -11.16 4.46 1.00
N ALA A 6 -10.73 4.15 2.22
CA ALA A 6 -9.49 4.63 2.79
C ALA A 6 -8.25 3.84 2.36
N HIS A 7 -8.40 2.75 1.57
CA HIS A 7 -7.26 1.95 1.15
C HIS A 7 -7.59 1.08 -0.08
N THR A 8 -7.14 1.54 -1.24
CA THR A 8 -7.25 0.82 -2.51
C THR A 8 -5.90 0.68 -3.20
N HIS A 9 -5.72 -0.43 -3.91
CA HIS A 9 -4.59 -0.64 -4.81
C HIS A 9 -5.09 -0.73 -6.25
N ILE A 10 -4.51 0.10 -7.12
CA ILE A 10 -4.50 -0.13 -8.56
C ILE A 10 -3.12 -0.64 -8.95
N VAL A 11 -3.06 -1.56 -9.89
CA VAL A 11 -1.82 -2.21 -10.32
C VAL A 11 -1.78 -2.29 -11.84
N ASP A 12 -0.58 -2.45 -12.36
CA ASP A 12 -0.30 -2.84 -13.73
C ASP A 12 0.73 -3.98 -13.72
N GLU A 13 0.82 -4.76 -14.79
CA GLU A 13 1.79 -5.85 -14.91
C GLU A 13 3.22 -5.37 -14.60
N GLY A 14 3.59 -4.20 -15.14
CA GLY A 14 4.94 -3.65 -15.06
C GLY A 14 5.31 -3.05 -13.70
N TRP A 15 4.34 -2.84 -12.81
CA TRP A 15 4.55 -2.13 -11.53
C TRP A 15 5.03 -3.06 -10.41
N MET A 16 4.77 -4.35 -10.55
CA MET A 16 5.13 -5.35 -9.54
C MET A 16 6.28 -6.24 -10.02
N PRO A 17 7.16 -6.71 -9.11
CA PRO A 17 8.23 -7.64 -9.45
C PRO A 17 7.70 -8.93 -10.08
N ARG A 18 8.44 -9.53 -11.03
CA ARG A 18 8.06 -10.82 -11.63
C ARG A 18 7.83 -11.91 -10.57
N LYS A 19 8.69 -11.96 -9.55
CA LYS A 19 8.58 -12.91 -8.44
C LYS A 19 7.29 -12.73 -7.64
N TRP A 20 6.76 -11.51 -7.52
CA TRP A 20 5.47 -11.28 -6.89
C TRP A 20 4.36 -12.00 -7.66
N TRP A 21 4.30 -11.78 -8.98
CA TRP A 21 3.29 -12.43 -9.82
C TRP A 21 3.42 -13.96 -9.83
N ASP A 22 4.64 -14.50 -9.89
CA ASP A 22 4.88 -15.94 -9.89
C ASP A 22 4.39 -16.61 -8.58
N GLU A 23 4.65 -15.99 -7.43
CA GLU A 23 4.26 -16.55 -6.13
C GLU A 23 2.79 -16.31 -5.80
N LEU A 24 2.22 -15.18 -6.21
CA LEU A 24 0.78 -14.90 -6.10
C LEU A 24 -0.02 -15.89 -6.95
N ALA A 25 0.45 -16.24 -8.15
CA ALA A 25 -0.25 -17.19 -9.01
C ALA A 25 -0.39 -18.56 -8.35
N LYS A 26 0.62 -19.02 -7.59
CA LYS A 26 0.55 -20.27 -6.82
C LYS A 26 -0.51 -20.21 -5.72
N VAL A 27 -0.69 -19.06 -5.07
CA VAL A 27 -1.76 -18.84 -4.07
C VAL A 27 -3.13 -18.99 -4.73
N TYR A 28 -3.30 -18.40 -5.92
CA TYR A 28 -4.55 -18.54 -6.68
C TYR A 28 -4.80 -19.97 -7.15
N VAL A 29 -3.78 -20.68 -7.66
CA VAL A 29 -3.90 -22.10 -8.02
C VAL A 29 -4.40 -22.90 -6.83
N HIS A 30 -3.77 -22.74 -5.66
CA HIS A 30 -4.18 -23.44 -4.45
C HIS A 30 -5.64 -23.13 -4.05
N ALA A 31 -6.02 -21.85 -4.03
CA ALA A 31 -7.38 -21.45 -3.69
C ALA A 31 -8.43 -21.97 -4.70
N LEU A 32 -8.10 -21.98 -5.98
CA LEU A 32 -8.97 -22.50 -7.04
C LEU A 32 -9.13 -24.03 -6.94
N GLU A 33 -8.05 -24.74 -6.61
CA GLU A 33 -8.09 -26.19 -6.37
C GLU A 33 -9.03 -26.54 -5.22
N GLU A 34 -9.03 -25.77 -4.13
CA GLU A 34 -9.98 -25.93 -3.01
C GLU A 34 -11.44 -25.70 -3.45
N MET A 35 -11.66 -24.89 -4.48
CA MET A 35 -12.97 -24.65 -5.09
C MET A 35 -13.33 -25.66 -6.21
N GLY A 36 -12.49 -26.67 -6.45
CA GLY A 36 -12.70 -27.67 -7.50
C GLY A 36 -12.38 -27.19 -8.92
N VAL A 37 -11.64 -26.09 -9.06
CA VAL A 37 -11.22 -25.50 -10.34
C VAL A 37 -9.73 -25.75 -10.54
N SER A 38 -9.37 -26.50 -11.59
CA SER A 38 -7.97 -26.77 -11.92
C SER A 38 -7.42 -25.76 -12.92
N MET A 39 -6.38 -25.02 -12.54
CA MET A 39 -5.63 -24.11 -13.43
C MET A 39 -4.13 -24.21 -13.16
N SER A 40 -3.31 -24.08 -14.20
CA SER A 40 -1.86 -23.92 -14.04
C SER A 40 -1.50 -22.48 -13.66
N VAL A 41 -0.27 -22.30 -13.15
CA VAL A 41 0.30 -20.96 -12.88
C VAL A 41 0.23 -20.06 -14.13
N ASP A 42 0.57 -20.58 -15.31
CA ASP A 42 0.53 -19.80 -16.56
C ASP A 42 -0.90 -19.43 -16.97
N GLN A 43 -1.87 -20.30 -16.72
CA GLN A 43 -3.29 -20.00 -16.96
C GLN A 43 -3.78 -18.90 -16.02
N VAL A 44 -3.44 -18.95 -14.73
CA VAL A 44 -3.77 -17.89 -13.78
C VAL A 44 -3.18 -16.55 -14.24
N LYS A 45 -1.90 -16.53 -14.59
CA LYS A 45 -1.21 -15.31 -15.03
C LYS A 45 -1.77 -14.74 -16.32
N SER A 46 -2.17 -15.58 -17.28
CA SER A 46 -2.67 -15.12 -18.59
C SER A 46 -4.16 -14.82 -18.63
N GLN A 47 -4.97 -15.39 -17.73
CA GLN A 47 -6.43 -15.30 -17.78
C GLN A 47 -7.04 -14.53 -16.60
N ILE A 48 -6.40 -14.53 -15.43
CA ILE A 48 -6.93 -13.90 -14.22
C ILE A 48 -6.29 -12.53 -14.00
N PHE A 49 -4.97 -12.46 -13.91
CA PHE A 49 -4.25 -11.23 -13.55
C PHE A 49 -4.50 -10.04 -14.49
N PRO A 50 -4.70 -10.20 -15.81
CA PRO A 50 -5.07 -9.08 -16.68
C PRO A 50 -6.34 -8.36 -16.24
N ASN A 51 -7.26 -9.03 -15.52
CA ASN A 51 -8.46 -8.41 -14.99
C ASN A 51 -8.20 -7.52 -13.76
N PHE A 52 -7.01 -7.58 -13.16
CA PHE A 52 -6.61 -6.72 -12.04
C PHE A 52 -5.99 -5.41 -12.51
N TYR A 53 -5.52 -5.34 -13.76
CA TYR A 53 -4.79 -4.18 -14.24
C TYR A 53 -5.72 -3.00 -14.46
N ASP A 54 -5.35 -1.85 -13.90
CA ASP A 54 -6.09 -0.60 -14.00
C ASP A 54 -5.15 0.62 -13.97
N PRO A 55 -4.22 0.72 -14.95
CA PRO A 55 -3.17 1.74 -14.94
C PRO A 55 -3.69 3.17 -15.06
N ASP A 56 -4.97 3.37 -15.37
CA ASP A 56 -5.59 4.69 -15.55
C ASP A 56 -6.77 4.97 -14.61
N ALA A 57 -6.97 4.07 -13.62
CA ALA A 57 -8.07 4.04 -12.65
C ALA A 57 -9.49 4.01 -13.24
N SER A 58 -9.66 3.79 -14.55
CA SER A 58 -10.99 3.82 -15.16
C SER A 58 -11.88 2.67 -14.67
N LYS A 59 -11.29 1.51 -14.34
CA LYS A 59 -12.02 0.38 -13.77
C LYS A 59 -12.45 0.71 -12.34
N LEU A 60 -11.53 1.22 -11.50
CA LEU A 60 -11.80 1.67 -10.15
C LEU A 60 -12.95 2.69 -10.12
N ILE A 61 -12.95 3.69 -10.99
CA ILE A 61 -14.04 4.69 -11.04
C ILE A 61 -15.41 4.03 -11.32
N ARG A 62 -15.48 3.07 -12.24
CA ARG A 62 -16.73 2.34 -12.51
C ARG A 62 -17.18 1.51 -11.31
N GLU A 63 -16.24 0.88 -10.62
CA GLU A 63 -16.52 0.08 -9.41
C GLU A 63 -16.98 0.97 -8.25
N MET A 64 -16.35 2.15 -8.07
CA MET A 64 -16.75 3.15 -7.09
C MET A 64 -18.18 3.64 -7.35
N ASP A 65 -18.54 3.95 -8.59
CA ASP A 65 -19.89 4.40 -8.96
C ASP A 65 -20.94 3.31 -8.68
N ALA A 66 -20.62 2.05 -8.97
CA ALA A 66 -21.50 0.92 -8.70
C ALA A 66 -21.66 0.63 -7.19
N ALA A 67 -20.62 0.85 -6.40
CA ALA A 67 -20.61 0.61 -4.96
C ALA A 67 -21.11 1.81 -4.13
N GLY A 68 -21.33 2.97 -4.74
CA GLY A 68 -21.68 4.20 -4.03
C GLY A 68 -20.51 4.80 -3.23
N ILE A 69 -19.27 4.63 -3.70
CA ILE A 69 -18.06 5.19 -3.10
C ILE A 69 -17.77 6.55 -3.73
N ASP A 70 -17.74 7.59 -2.90
CA ASP A 70 -17.50 8.97 -3.35
C ASP A 70 -16.01 9.23 -3.60
N VAL A 71 -15.14 8.76 -2.70
CA VAL A 71 -13.69 8.99 -2.74
C VAL A 71 -12.93 7.70 -2.47
N SER A 72 -11.82 7.48 -3.16
CA SER A 72 -10.89 6.37 -2.91
C SER A 72 -9.46 6.87 -2.69
N VAL A 73 -8.78 6.31 -1.70
CA VAL A 73 -7.36 6.53 -1.45
C VAL A 73 -6.55 5.44 -2.16
N ILE A 74 -5.78 5.81 -3.18
CA ILE A 74 -4.95 4.87 -3.92
C ILE A 74 -3.51 4.86 -3.40
N CYS A 75 -2.96 3.67 -3.24
CA CYS A 75 -1.67 3.44 -2.61
C CYS A 75 -0.70 2.66 -3.53
N PRO A 76 0.42 3.25 -3.97
CA PRO A 76 1.46 2.52 -4.70
C PRO A 76 2.15 1.48 -3.80
N LEU A 77 2.85 0.52 -4.42
CA LEU A 77 3.53 -0.57 -3.74
C LEU A 77 4.99 -0.67 -4.20
N ASP A 78 5.94 -0.68 -3.27
CA ASP A 78 7.36 -0.86 -3.58
C ASP A 78 7.89 -2.15 -2.94
N TYR A 79 8.03 -3.20 -3.76
CA TYR A 79 8.57 -4.49 -3.34
C TYR A 79 9.94 -4.79 -3.97
N GLY A 80 10.55 -3.84 -4.67
CA GLY A 80 11.73 -4.09 -5.51
C GLY A 80 12.93 -4.63 -4.73
N LEU A 81 13.26 -4.03 -3.58
CA LEU A 81 14.36 -4.50 -2.74
C LEU A 81 14.12 -5.91 -2.17
N ALA A 82 12.86 -6.31 -1.99
CA ALA A 82 12.50 -7.60 -1.42
C ALA A 82 12.46 -8.72 -2.46
N LEU A 83 11.96 -8.41 -3.67
CA LEU A 83 11.55 -9.40 -4.67
C LEU A 83 12.24 -9.23 -6.03
N GLY A 84 13.14 -8.25 -6.18
CA GLY A 84 13.73 -7.80 -7.44
C GLY A 84 12.96 -6.62 -8.01
N ASP A 85 13.65 -5.66 -8.64
CA ASP A 85 12.99 -4.46 -9.13
C ASP A 85 11.96 -4.76 -10.25
N PRO A 86 10.82 -4.05 -10.25
CA PRO A 86 9.83 -4.11 -11.32
C PRO A 86 10.32 -3.39 -12.60
N LYS A 87 9.54 -3.48 -13.68
CA LYS A 87 9.83 -2.78 -14.94
C LYS A 87 9.67 -1.26 -14.79
N THR A 88 8.65 -0.83 -14.06
CA THR A 88 8.33 0.57 -13.81
C THR A 88 8.84 0.96 -12.42
N SER A 89 9.69 1.98 -12.34
CA SER A 89 10.28 2.39 -11.07
C SER A 89 9.23 2.95 -10.10
N ILE A 90 9.56 3.03 -8.81
CA ILE A 90 8.61 3.56 -7.83
C ILE A 90 8.33 5.05 -8.05
N GLU A 91 9.31 5.81 -8.54
CA GLU A 91 9.17 7.22 -8.92
C GLU A 91 8.21 7.37 -10.11
N GLU A 92 8.35 6.54 -11.14
CA GLU A 92 7.42 6.50 -12.28
C GLU A 92 6.00 6.11 -11.83
N GLN A 93 5.87 5.14 -10.92
CA GLN A 93 4.58 4.78 -10.34
C GLN A 93 3.97 5.95 -9.56
N ASN A 94 4.74 6.63 -8.70
CA ASN A 94 4.26 7.82 -7.97
C ASN A 94 3.79 8.94 -8.93
N GLN A 95 4.47 9.15 -10.06
CA GLN A 95 4.01 10.07 -11.11
C GLN A 95 2.67 9.65 -11.69
N VAL A 96 2.50 8.38 -12.06
CA VAL A 96 1.23 7.87 -12.60
C VAL A 96 0.09 8.09 -11.60
N PHE A 97 0.32 7.82 -10.31
CA PHE A 97 -0.65 8.04 -9.26
C PHE A 97 -1.02 9.53 -9.11
N ALA A 98 -0.05 10.43 -9.25
CA ALA A 98 -0.30 11.86 -9.26
C ALA A 98 -1.15 12.30 -10.47
N GLU A 99 -0.87 11.74 -11.66
CA GLU A 99 -1.66 12.02 -12.86
C GLU A 99 -3.09 11.48 -12.76
N ILE A 100 -3.28 10.31 -12.14
CA ILE A 100 -4.63 9.77 -11.85
C ILE A 100 -5.39 10.68 -10.88
N GLN A 101 -4.72 11.17 -9.82
CA GLN A 101 -5.31 12.14 -8.90
C GLN A 101 -5.74 13.42 -9.64
N LYS A 102 -4.90 13.94 -10.55
CA LYS A 102 -5.22 15.12 -11.36
C LYS A 102 -6.38 14.87 -12.34
N LYS A 103 -6.47 13.66 -12.90
CA LYS A 103 -7.56 13.23 -13.79
C LYS A 103 -8.90 13.15 -13.05
N TYR A 104 -8.90 12.74 -11.77
CA TYR A 104 -10.10 12.56 -10.95
C TYR A 104 -10.04 13.30 -9.60
N PRO A 105 -9.89 14.64 -9.58
CA PRO A 105 -9.46 15.41 -8.40
C PRO A 105 -10.46 15.47 -7.24
N LYS A 106 -11.72 15.06 -7.46
CA LYS A 106 -12.77 14.99 -6.44
C LYS A 106 -13.09 13.55 -6.01
N ARG A 107 -12.49 12.56 -6.67
CA ARG A 107 -12.80 11.13 -6.49
C ARG A 107 -11.59 10.35 -6.02
N ILE A 108 -10.39 10.75 -6.39
CA ILE A 108 -9.16 10.05 -6.03
C ILE A 108 -8.26 10.93 -5.17
N ILE A 109 -7.74 10.33 -4.11
CA ILE A 109 -6.64 10.84 -3.31
C ILE A 109 -5.49 9.84 -3.47
N ALA A 110 -4.30 10.31 -3.85
CA ALA A 110 -3.16 9.44 -4.06
C ALA A 110 -2.09 9.65 -2.98
N PHE A 111 -1.52 8.57 -2.48
CA PHE A 111 -0.40 8.59 -1.55
C PHE A 111 0.91 8.36 -2.30
N VAL A 112 2.01 8.90 -1.78
CA VAL A 112 3.37 8.54 -2.20
C VAL A 112 3.79 7.26 -1.49
N SER A 113 4.57 6.40 -2.15
CA SER A 113 5.18 5.23 -1.53
C SER A 113 6.63 5.10 -1.96
N VAL A 114 7.46 4.53 -1.08
CA VAL A 114 8.82 4.09 -1.37
C VAL A 114 9.26 3.12 -0.27
N ASP A 115 10.08 2.12 -0.60
CA ASP A 115 10.74 1.32 0.43
C ASP A 115 11.77 2.22 1.16
N PRO A 116 11.66 2.40 2.49
CA PRO A 116 12.47 3.36 3.26
C PRO A 116 13.97 3.04 3.24
N ARG A 117 14.35 1.82 2.81
CA ARG A 117 15.75 1.39 2.71
C ARG A 117 16.40 1.81 1.39
N ARG A 118 15.64 2.34 0.42
CA ARG A 118 16.22 2.84 -0.85
C ARG A 118 17.08 4.08 -0.59
N PRO A 119 18.21 4.25 -1.30
CA PRO A 119 18.93 5.52 -1.33
C PRO A 119 18.00 6.65 -1.80
N GLY A 120 18.00 7.79 -1.10
CA GLY A 120 17.16 8.94 -1.46
C GLY A 120 15.66 8.78 -1.17
N ALA A 121 15.24 7.80 -0.36
CA ALA A 121 13.83 7.59 -0.05
C ALA A 121 13.14 8.83 0.56
N GLU A 122 13.85 9.62 1.37
CA GLU A 122 13.37 10.90 1.92
C GLU A 122 13.06 11.92 0.81
N ASP A 123 13.94 12.00 -0.20
CA ASP A 123 13.79 12.91 -1.34
C ASP A 123 12.62 12.49 -2.22
N ILE A 124 12.41 11.18 -2.43
CA ILE A 124 11.26 10.65 -3.18
C ILE A 124 9.95 11.01 -2.49
N VAL A 125 9.87 10.89 -1.15
CA VAL A 125 8.67 11.28 -0.41
C VAL A 125 8.46 12.79 -0.49
N ARG A 126 9.51 13.59 -0.28
CA ARG A 126 9.40 15.05 -0.36
C ARG A 126 8.91 15.49 -1.74
N TRP A 127 9.52 14.97 -2.81
CA TRP A 127 9.10 15.22 -4.18
C TRP A 127 7.64 14.81 -4.44
N GLY A 128 7.22 13.65 -3.92
CA GLY A 128 5.83 13.18 -4.05
C GLY A 128 4.82 14.11 -3.37
N LEU A 129 5.15 14.63 -2.18
CA LEU A 129 4.26 15.50 -1.42
C LEU A 129 4.27 16.95 -1.93
N GLU A 130 5.46 17.47 -2.26
CA GLU A 130 5.66 18.87 -2.64
C GLU A 130 5.39 19.11 -4.13
N ASP A 131 6.06 18.37 -5.03
CA ASP A 131 6.02 18.62 -6.46
C ASP A 131 4.86 17.90 -7.16
N LEU A 132 4.57 16.65 -6.76
CA LEU A 132 3.47 15.87 -7.35
C LEU A 132 2.11 16.15 -6.69
N GLY A 133 2.10 16.70 -5.48
CA GLY A 133 0.88 17.02 -4.72
C GLY A 133 0.12 15.79 -4.22
N LEU A 134 0.83 14.68 -3.98
CA LEU A 134 0.29 13.50 -3.30
C LEU A 134 -0.02 13.83 -1.83
N ARG A 135 -1.02 13.18 -1.24
CA ARG A 135 -1.67 13.66 0.00
C ARG A 135 -1.51 12.74 1.21
N GLY A 136 -0.51 11.87 1.18
CA GLY A 136 -0.22 10.92 2.25
C GLY A 136 0.94 10.02 1.91
N LEU A 137 1.45 9.31 2.90
CA LEU A 137 2.55 8.36 2.76
C LEU A 137 2.04 6.93 2.98
N LYS A 138 2.31 6.04 2.04
CA LYS A 138 2.08 4.59 2.18
C LYS A 138 3.39 3.88 2.46
N LEU A 139 3.40 3.03 3.49
CA LEU A 139 4.52 2.14 3.80
C LEU A 139 4.06 0.69 3.88
N HIS A 140 4.87 -0.23 3.37
CA HIS A 140 4.53 -1.66 3.31
C HIS A 140 5.62 -2.54 3.97
N PRO A 141 5.65 -2.61 5.33
CA PRO A 141 6.70 -3.29 6.10
C PRO A 141 7.02 -4.73 5.67
N ALA A 142 6.04 -5.45 5.11
CA ALA A 142 6.22 -6.83 4.67
C ALA A 142 7.33 -7.05 3.63
N SER A 143 7.81 -5.98 2.98
CA SER A 143 8.99 -5.99 2.08
C SER A 143 10.33 -6.08 2.83
N GLY A 144 10.36 -5.94 4.16
CA GLY A 144 11.51 -6.31 4.97
C GLY A 144 12.06 -5.24 5.91
N PHE A 145 11.22 -4.35 6.43
CA PHE A 145 11.58 -3.35 7.44
C PHE A 145 10.49 -3.31 8.51
N TYR A 146 10.83 -2.92 9.74
CA TYR A 146 9.83 -2.69 10.78
C TYR A 146 9.38 -1.22 10.77
N PRO A 147 8.12 -0.92 11.16
CA PRO A 147 7.62 0.46 11.27
C PRO A 147 8.49 1.38 12.14
N ASN A 148 9.18 0.83 13.14
CA ASN A 148 10.05 1.55 14.07
C ASN A 148 11.55 1.52 13.70
N ASP A 149 11.89 1.12 12.47
CA ASP A 149 13.28 1.16 12.02
C ASP A 149 13.75 2.62 11.81
N PRO A 150 15.02 2.96 12.05
CA PRO A 150 15.54 4.32 11.84
C PRO A 150 15.36 4.85 10.41
N CYS A 151 15.35 3.96 9.40
CA CYS A 151 15.06 4.36 8.03
C CYS A 151 13.60 4.77 7.82
N VAL A 152 12.65 4.21 8.57
CA VAL A 152 11.24 4.65 8.53
C VAL A 152 11.08 6.02 9.19
N TYR A 153 11.76 6.27 10.31
CA TYR A 153 11.64 7.53 11.06
C TYR A 153 12.05 8.76 10.25
N LYS A 154 13.00 8.59 9.34
CA LYS A 154 13.36 9.59 8.34
C LYS A 154 12.19 10.00 7.46
N LEU A 155 11.45 9.01 6.94
CA LEU A 155 10.29 9.20 6.08
C LEU A 155 9.11 9.80 6.87
N LEU A 156 8.93 9.37 8.12
CA LEU A 156 7.94 9.94 9.04
C LEU A 156 8.24 11.41 9.36
N SER A 157 9.52 11.78 9.49
CA SER A 157 9.92 13.18 9.69
C SER A 157 9.49 14.05 8.52
N VAL A 158 9.63 13.56 7.27
CA VAL A 158 9.10 14.25 6.09
C VAL A 158 7.57 14.31 6.12
N ALA A 159 6.87 13.20 6.37
CA ALA A 159 5.41 13.20 6.46
C ALA A 159 4.88 14.20 7.51
N ARG A 160 5.60 14.37 8.62
CA ARG A 160 5.30 15.34 9.68
C ARG A 160 5.46 16.78 9.19
N GLU A 161 6.54 17.09 8.48
CA GLU A 161 6.77 18.44 7.93
C GLU A 161 5.62 18.89 7.02
N PHE A 162 5.05 17.96 6.25
CA PHE A 162 3.92 18.22 5.35
C PHE A 162 2.54 18.03 6.02
N ASN A 163 2.50 17.57 7.27
CA ASN A 163 1.28 17.26 8.01
C ASN A 163 0.31 16.34 7.24
N VAL A 164 0.84 15.25 6.70
CA VAL A 164 0.06 14.26 5.93
C VAL A 164 -0.09 12.93 6.71
N PRO A 165 -1.19 12.19 6.51
CA PRO A 165 -1.37 10.89 7.14
C PRO A 165 -0.38 9.85 6.62
N VAL A 166 -0.05 8.87 7.46
CA VAL A 166 0.81 7.73 7.09
C VAL A 166 0.05 6.43 7.25
N LEU A 167 -0.04 5.64 6.18
CA LEU A 167 -0.71 4.35 6.16
C LEU A 167 0.30 3.21 6.15
N PHE A 168 0.30 2.41 7.21
CA PHE A 168 1.10 1.19 7.32
C PHE A 168 0.27 -0.04 6.96
N HIS A 169 0.85 -0.93 6.14
CA HIS A 169 0.28 -2.27 6.02
C HIS A 169 0.49 -3.02 7.35
N THR A 170 -0.60 -3.45 7.99
CA THR A 170 -0.56 -4.30 9.19
C THR A 170 -1.29 -5.61 8.94
N GLY A 171 -0.95 -6.65 9.70
CA GLY A 171 -1.56 -7.97 9.56
C GLY A 171 -0.78 -8.94 8.68
N GLN A 172 -1.27 -10.17 8.63
CA GLN A 172 -0.67 -11.24 7.84
C GLN A 172 -0.89 -11.00 6.34
N ILE A 173 0.12 -11.38 5.55
CA ILE A 173 0.15 -11.20 4.11
C ILE A 173 0.46 -12.53 3.41
N VAL A 174 0.08 -12.63 2.15
CA VAL A 174 0.40 -13.76 1.29
C VAL A 174 1.89 -13.81 0.93
N GLN A 175 2.37 -15.01 0.58
CA GLN A 175 3.71 -15.20 0.03
C GLN A 175 3.91 -14.35 -1.23
N PRO A 176 5.14 -13.88 -1.53
CA PRO A 176 6.41 -14.18 -0.87
C PRO A 176 6.82 -13.16 0.22
N LEU A 177 5.90 -12.28 0.62
CA LEU A 177 6.17 -11.26 1.64
C LEU A 177 6.16 -11.87 3.05
N ARG A 178 6.65 -11.10 4.03
CA ARG A 178 6.88 -11.60 5.39
C ARG A 178 6.01 -10.88 6.41
N SER A 179 4.99 -11.57 6.94
CA SER A 179 4.04 -11.03 7.92
C SER A 179 4.67 -10.51 9.21
N LYS A 180 5.84 -11.02 9.63
CA LYS A 180 6.47 -10.63 10.91
C LYS A 180 6.72 -9.12 11.03
N PHE A 181 6.94 -8.44 9.91
CA PHE A 181 7.18 -6.99 9.87
C PHE A 181 5.89 -6.16 10.00
N CYS A 182 4.73 -6.80 9.88
CA CYS A 182 3.41 -6.18 9.88
C CYS A 182 2.65 -6.42 11.18
N ASN A 183 3.32 -6.92 12.22
CA ASN A 183 2.70 -6.98 13.55
C ASN A 183 2.45 -5.54 14.03
N PRO A 184 1.20 -5.17 14.36
CA PRO A 184 0.86 -3.81 14.75
C PRO A 184 1.60 -3.33 16.01
N ILE A 185 2.15 -4.21 16.84
CA ILE A 185 2.91 -3.81 18.04
C ILE A 185 4.07 -2.85 17.72
N TYR A 186 4.67 -2.94 16.52
CA TYR A 186 5.75 -2.05 16.11
C TYR A 186 5.28 -0.62 15.80
N LEU A 187 3.97 -0.39 15.68
CA LEU A 187 3.43 0.97 15.61
C LEU A 187 3.42 1.65 16.98
N ASP A 188 3.57 0.93 18.10
CA ASP A 188 3.51 1.52 19.44
C ASP A 188 4.58 2.59 19.64
N ASP A 189 5.82 2.31 19.22
CA ASP A 189 6.94 3.26 19.24
C ASP A 189 6.65 4.46 18.31
N VAL A 190 6.20 4.20 17.08
CA VAL A 190 5.89 5.23 16.08
C VAL A 190 4.83 6.21 16.60
N LEU A 191 3.76 5.69 17.22
CA LEU A 191 2.65 6.48 17.73
C LEU A 191 3.08 7.38 18.90
N LEU A 192 4.07 6.96 19.69
CA LEU A 192 4.63 7.73 20.80
C LEU A 192 5.67 8.76 20.34
N ASP A 193 6.49 8.41 19.36
CA ASP A 193 7.59 9.26 18.88
C ASP A 193 7.11 10.33 17.89
N PHE A 194 5.96 10.12 17.24
CA PHE A 194 5.31 11.06 16.32
C PHE A 194 3.84 11.32 16.70
N PRO A 195 3.54 11.88 17.88
CA PRO A 195 2.17 12.07 18.36
C PRO A 195 1.35 13.03 17.50
N GLU A 196 2.01 13.90 16.73
CA GLU A 196 1.41 14.82 15.76
C GLU A 196 0.96 14.15 14.44
N LEU A 197 1.49 12.96 14.11
CA LEU A 197 1.11 12.25 12.89
C LEU A 197 -0.15 11.43 13.08
N THR A 198 -1.06 11.48 12.11
CA THR A 198 -2.14 10.49 11.99
C THR A 198 -1.61 9.23 11.33
N ILE A 199 -1.63 8.12 12.07
CA ILE A 199 -1.15 6.82 11.62
C ILE A 199 -2.34 5.90 11.35
N GLN A 200 -2.48 5.42 10.12
CA GLN A 200 -3.51 4.47 9.72
C GLN A 200 -2.95 3.04 9.71
N ALA A 201 -3.61 2.12 10.42
CA ALA A 201 -3.25 0.70 10.43
C ALA A 201 -4.16 -0.13 9.50
N ALA A 202 -3.69 -0.38 8.27
CA ALA A 202 -4.48 -1.11 7.28
C ALA A 202 -4.72 -2.58 7.66
N HIS A 203 -5.81 -3.15 7.12
CA HIS A 203 -6.25 -4.55 7.33
C HIS A 203 -6.56 -4.92 8.79
N MET A 204 -6.78 -3.94 9.67
CA MET A 204 -7.15 -4.16 11.08
C MET A 204 -6.22 -5.16 11.77
N GLY A 205 -4.93 -5.13 11.42
CA GLY A 205 -3.93 -6.02 11.97
C GLY A 205 -4.28 -7.50 11.78
N PHE A 206 -4.86 -7.92 10.65
CA PHE A 206 -5.28 -9.30 10.40
C PHE A 206 -4.33 -10.36 11.00
N GLY A 207 -4.85 -11.22 11.89
CA GLY A 207 -4.06 -12.17 12.71
C GLY A 207 -3.60 -11.66 14.08
N TRP A 208 -3.62 -10.34 14.30
CA TRP A 208 -3.25 -9.59 15.52
C TRP A 208 -4.27 -8.47 15.84
N ARG A 209 -5.53 -8.70 15.48
CA ARG A 209 -6.61 -7.70 15.60
C ARG A 209 -6.90 -7.28 17.04
N HIS A 210 -6.68 -8.17 18.01
CA HIS A 210 -6.96 -7.88 19.41
C HIS A 210 -5.94 -6.89 19.95
N GLU A 211 -4.66 -7.10 19.64
CA GLU A 211 -3.56 -6.22 19.96
C GLU A 211 -3.77 -4.83 19.34
N LEU A 212 -4.10 -4.78 18.05
CA LEU A 212 -4.39 -3.50 17.38
C LEU A 212 -5.62 -2.80 17.99
N PHE A 213 -6.69 -3.53 18.29
CA PHE A 213 -7.88 -2.97 18.93
C PHE A 213 -7.56 -2.33 20.29
N HIS A 214 -6.79 -3.02 21.13
CA HIS A 214 -6.38 -2.48 22.43
C HIS A 214 -5.44 -1.28 22.31
N MET A 215 -4.53 -1.29 21.32
CA MET A 215 -3.67 -0.14 21.03
C MET A 215 -4.50 1.06 20.54
N GLY A 216 -5.45 0.85 19.63
CA GLY A 216 -6.37 1.90 19.15
C GLY A 216 -7.23 2.52 20.24
N ALA A 217 -7.54 1.78 21.31
CA ALA A 217 -8.24 2.32 22.47
C ALA A 217 -7.39 3.25 23.36
N THR A 218 -6.07 3.26 23.18
CA THR A 218 -5.13 3.99 24.06
C THR A 218 -4.26 5.01 23.33
N LYS A 219 -4.18 4.95 21.99
CA LYS A 219 -3.36 5.85 21.16
C LYS A 219 -4.27 6.80 20.39
N THR A 220 -4.16 8.09 20.65
CA THR A 220 -5.10 9.12 20.14
C THR A 220 -4.90 9.47 18.67
N ASN A 221 -3.79 9.05 18.07
CA ASN A 221 -3.39 9.34 16.70
C ASN A 221 -3.34 8.08 15.82
N LEU A 222 -3.92 6.97 16.28
CA LEU A 222 -4.09 5.74 15.52
C LEU A 222 -5.52 5.66 14.94
N VAL A 223 -5.62 5.46 13.64
CA VAL A 223 -6.90 5.35 12.90
C VAL A 223 -7.01 4.07 12.06
#